data_AF-A0A9D5VRZ5-F1
#
_entry.id   AF-A0A9D5VRZ5-F1
#
_cell.length_a   1.000
_cell.length_b   1.000
_cell.length_c   1.000
_cell.angle_alpha   90.00
_cell.angle_beta   90.00
_cell.angle_gamma   90.00
#
_symmetry.space_group_name_H-M   'P 1'
#
loop_
_entity.id
_entity.type
_entity.pdbx_description
1 polymer ?
#
loop_
_entity_poly.entity_id
_entity_poly.type
_entity_poly.pdbx_seq_one_letter_code
_entity_poly.pdbx_strand_id
1 'polypeptide(L)'
;MSKLLLKILCCLLTISFLAGCAVQKAAFKPYDLNAEFKSGRYIKNIDNFLVILDASISMSYFYNEQRKIDIAQDTISHMNATIPDLKFTGGVRTFGNVFLWFEQKTDMIYGLTEHKKQDLDASLAKITTGGQSPLYIAIDKAAEDLASVKGKSAIIIFSDGDELGDSPIKSAELIKNKYGDNVCIYTVLIGGSGSGQKLLEQVASAGGCGFSVSADNISSAKDMSDFVKKVFLKECPDSDLDGVNDCVDKCADTPKGATVDANGCPLDTDEDGVFDYMDKCPDTPKGVKVDANGCPFKEIKQKSNVKTSGLDSDGDGIYDVKDKCPNTPKGAHVNEVGCWILKDINFDFNKSDIKPEFYKELDDALSVMRENPNMRVEIQGHTDKVGSKKYNQALSEKRAKAVMMYFIEKGIEKGKISAKGFGFAKPVAPNKTQAGRDKNRRVELKPIH
;
A
#
# COMPACT_ATOMS: atom_id res chain seq x y z
N MET A 1 -41.33 -42.44 -84.42
CA MET A 1 -39.95 -42.57 -84.95
C MET A 1 -39.27 -41.23 -84.71
N SER A 2 -38.08 -41.10 -84.15
CA SER A 2 -37.03 -42.08 -83.86
C SER A 2 -36.23 -41.63 -82.63
N LYS A 3 -35.78 -42.63 -81.87
CA LYS A 3 -34.65 -42.55 -80.96
C LYS A 3 -33.38 -42.42 -81.82
N LEU A 4 -32.87 -41.21 -82.08
CA LEU A 4 -31.50 -41.07 -82.59
C LEU A 4 -30.98 -39.63 -82.51
N LEU A 5 -30.79 -39.06 -81.32
CA LEU A 5 -29.90 -37.91 -81.09
C LEU A 5 -29.54 -37.75 -79.59
N LEU A 6 -29.36 -38.88 -78.92
CA LEU A 6 -28.86 -38.96 -77.55
C LEU A 6 -27.49 -39.63 -77.57
N LYS A 7 -26.48 -38.91 -78.06
CA LYS A 7 -25.03 -39.19 -77.88
C LYS A 7 -24.27 -38.08 -78.63
N ILE A 8 -23.30 -37.47 -77.94
CA ILE A 8 -22.34 -36.44 -78.42
C ILE A 8 -22.82 -35.00 -78.24
N LEU A 9 -22.85 -34.53 -76.98
CA LEU A 9 -22.21 -33.28 -76.56
C LEU A 9 -22.12 -33.25 -75.03
N CYS A 10 -21.25 -34.08 -74.46
CA CYS A 10 -20.89 -34.01 -73.04
C CYS A 10 -19.37 -33.91 -72.96
N CYS A 11 -18.86 -32.72 -73.30
CA CYS A 11 -17.46 -32.35 -73.12
C CYS A 11 -17.43 -31.13 -72.20
N LEU A 12 -16.95 -31.36 -70.99
CA LEU A 12 -16.15 -30.46 -70.15
C LEU A 12 -16.73 -29.06 -69.87
N LEU A 13 -17.58 -29.01 -68.84
CA LEU A 13 -17.61 -27.90 -67.89
C LEU A 13 -17.69 -28.51 -66.48
N THR A 14 -16.61 -29.15 -66.05
CA THR A 14 -16.35 -29.34 -64.63
C THR A 14 -16.06 -27.98 -64.04
N ILE A 15 -17.11 -27.28 -63.62
CA ILE A 15 -16.99 -26.15 -62.70
C ILE A 15 -16.50 -26.75 -61.40
N SER A 16 -15.19 -26.75 -61.18
CA SER A 16 -14.62 -26.95 -59.86
C SER A 16 -15.18 -25.84 -58.98
N PHE A 17 -16.20 -26.19 -58.17
CA PHE A 17 -16.56 -25.42 -57.00
C PHE A 17 -15.33 -25.45 -56.09
N LEU A 18 -14.45 -24.47 -56.25
CA LEU A 18 -13.54 -24.06 -55.19
C LEU A 18 -14.45 -23.48 -54.11
N ALA A 19 -14.96 -24.35 -53.25
CA ALA A 19 -15.40 -23.95 -51.93
C ALA A 19 -14.14 -23.39 -51.25
N GLY A 20 -13.96 -22.07 -51.35
CA GLY A 20 -12.99 -21.38 -50.53
C GLY A 20 -13.32 -21.74 -49.10
N CYS A 21 -12.44 -22.49 -48.45
CA CYS A 21 -12.44 -22.61 -47.01
C CYS A 21 -12.21 -21.19 -46.48
N ALA A 22 -13.29 -20.43 -46.25
CA ALA A 22 -13.24 -19.28 -45.38
C ALA A 22 -12.83 -19.84 -44.03
N VAL A 23 -11.54 -19.73 -43.70
CA VAL A 23 -11.01 -20.08 -42.38
C VAL A 23 -11.77 -19.19 -41.41
N GLN A 24 -12.76 -19.76 -40.74
CA GLN A 24 -13.53 -19.06 -39.73
C GLN A 24 -12.54 -18.68 -38.62
N LYS A 25 -12.21 -17.38 -38.52
CA LYS A 25 -11.30 -16.85 -37.50
C LYS A 25 -11.79 -17.37 -36.15
N ALA A 26 -10.94 -18.10 -35.43
CA ALA A 26 -11.32 -18.69 -34.15
C ALA A 26 -11.80 -17.59 -33.21
N ALA A 27 -12.95 -17.81 -32.55
CA ALA A 27 -13.50 -16.84 -31.61
C ALA A 27 -12.49 -16.55 -30.49
N PHE A 28 -12.31 -15.27 -30.15
CA PHE A 28 -11.45 -14.86 -29.05
C PHE A 28 -11.92 -15.49 -27.74
N LYS A 29 -10.99 -16.08 -26.99
CA LYS A 29 -11.26 -16.65 -25.67
C LYS A 29 -10.52 -15.80 -24.63
N PRO A 30 -11.23 -14.99 -23.83
CA PRO A 30 -10.59 -14.15 -22.82
C PRO A 30 -9.88 -14.99 -21.77
N TYR A 31 -8.79 -14.47 -21.22
CA TYR A 31 -8.18 -15.05 -20.04
C TYR A 31 -9.07 -14.77 -18.81
N ASP A 32 -9.34 -15.77 -17.98
CA ASP A 32 -10.18 -15.60 -16.80
C ASP A 32 -9.39 -15.00 -15.63
N LEU A 33 -9.51 -13.68 -15.46
CA LEU A 33 -8.89 -12.94 -14.36
C LEU A 33 -9.62 -13.11 -13.01
N ASN A 34 -10.81 -13.71 -12.98
CA ASN A 34 -11.56 -13.87 -11.74
C ASN A 34 -10.84 -14.79 -10.74
N ALA A 35 -10.15 -15.81 -11.24
CA ALA A 35 -9.38 -16.73 -10.40
C ALA A 35 -8.21 -16.02 -9.71
N GLU A 36 -7.49 -15.17 -10.44
CA GLU A 36 -6.36 -14.38 -9.88
C GLU A 36 -6.83 -13.29 -8.91
N PHE A 37 -8.02 -12.72 -9.12
CA PHE A 37 -8.62 -11.80 -8.16
C PHE A 37 -9.06 -12.53 -6.88
N LYS A 38 -9.74 -13.68 -7.02
CA LYS A 38 -10.17 -14.52 -5.88
C LYS A 38 -9.00 -15.06 -5.07
N SER A 39 -7.82 -15.18 -5.65
CA SER A 39 -6.61 -15.58 -4.92
C SER A 39 -6.00 -14.44 -4.09
N GLY A 40 -6.59 -13.24 -4.10
CA GLY A 40 -6.07 -12.06 -3.39
C GLY A 40 -4.89 -11.36 -4.07
N ARG A 41 -4.30 -11.93 -5.14
CA ARG A 41 -3.07 -11.40 -5.76
C ARG A 41 -3.22 -9.97 -6.29
N TYR A 42 -4.43 -9.61 -6.68
CA TYR A 42 -4.73 -8.30 -7.24
C TYR A 42 -5.88 -7.65 -6.48
N ILE A 43 -5.76 -6.33 -6.33
CA ILE A 43 -6.87 -5.46 -5.93
C ILE A 43 -7.30 -4.58 -7.11
N LYS A 44 -8.43 -3.91 -6.95
CA LYS A 44 -8.94 -2.94 -7.92
C LYS A 44 -8.02 -1.69 -7.95
N ASN A 45 -7.58 -1.27 -9.14
CA ASN A 45 -6.75 -0.06 -9.31
C ASN A 45 -7.56 1.20 -9.60
N ILE A 46 -8.68 1.05 -10.31
CA ILE A 46 -9.57 2.15 -10.71
C ILE A 46 -11.02 1.89 -10.28
N ASP A 47 -11.79 2.94 -10.07
CA ASP A 47 -13.21 2.88 -9.76
C ASP A 47 -14.07 3.04 -11.02
N ASN A 48 -13.61 3.89 -11.94
CA ASN A 48 -14.34 4.24 -13.15
C ASN A 48 -13.48 4.04 -14.40
N PHE A 49 -14.10 3.75 -15.54
CA PHE A 49 -13.42 3.82 -16.82
C PHE A 49 -14.33 4.43 -17.88
N LEU A 50 -13.73 5.21 -18.77
CA LEU A 50 -14.39 5.81 -19.92
C LEU A 50 -13.61 5.45 -21.17
N VAL A 51 -14.24 4.66 -22.04
CA VAL A 51 -13.72 4.39 -23.37
C VAL A 51 -14.04 5.60 -24.26
N ILE A 52 -13.03 6.11 -24.97
CA ILE A 52 -13.21 7.08 -26.06
C ILE A 52 -12.87 6.36 -27.36
N LEU A 53 -13.86 6.16 -28.23
CA LEU A 53 -13.68 5.48 -29.50
C LEU A 53 -13.74 6.47 -30.66
N ASP A 54 -12.68 6.47 -31.45
CA ASP A 54 -12.61 7.14 -32.74
C ASP A 54 -13.56 6.47 -33.73
N ALA A 55 -14.50 7.25 -34.24
CA ALA A 55 -15.44 6.86 -35.28
C ALA A 55 -15.37 7.84 -36.46
N SER A 56 -14.21 8.44 -36.69
CA SER A 56 -13.94 9.33 -37.83
C SER A 56 -13.92 8.58 -39.18
N ILE A 57 -13.82 9.29 -40.30
CA ILE A 57 -13.75 8.69 -41.64
C ILE A 57 -12.49 7.80 -41.79
N SER A 58 -11.35 8.18 -41.22
CA SER A 58 -10.11 7.39 -41.32
C SER A 58 -10.28 5.97 -40.73
N MET A 59 -11.19 5.82 -39.77
CA MET A 59 -11.53 4.54 -39.16
C MET A 59 -12.39 3.63 -40.06
N SER A 60 -12.94 4.15 -41.17
CA SER A 60 -13.63 3.32 -42.18
C SER A 60 -12.65 2.59 -43.10
N TYR A 61 -11.38 2.99 -43.13
CA TYR A 61 -10.36 2.38 -43.98
C TYR A 61 -9.95 1.00 -43.49
N PHE A 62 -9.37 0.21 -44.38
CA PHE A 62 -8.94 -1.15 -44.10
C PHE A 62 -7.51 -1.19 -43.55
N TYR A 63 -7.29 -2.06 -42.58
CA TYR A 63 -6.00 -2.48 -42.07
C TYR A 63 -6.04 -4.01 -41.90
N ASN A 64 -5.09 -4.72 -42.51
CA ASN A 64 -5.05 -6.20 -42.51
C ASN A 64 -6.41 -6.84 -42.86
N GLU A 65 -7.00 -6.40 -43.97
CA GLU A 65 -8.28 -6.91 -44.51
C GLU A 65 -9.54 -6.67 -43.66
N GLN A 66 -9.42 -5.95 -42.53
CA GLN A 66 -10.54 -5.55 -41.68
C GLN A 66 -10.65 -4.03 -41.62
N ARG A 67 -11.85 -3.47 -41.46
CA ARG A 67 -11.95 -2.01 -41.24
C ARG A 67 -11.39 -1.68 -39.86
N LYS A 68 -10.69 -0.54 -39.74
CA LYS A 68 -10.13 -0.11 -38.45
C LYS A 68 -11.21 0.00 -37.37
N ILE A 69 -12.40 0.49 -37.69
CA ILE A 69 -13.52 0.57 -36.73
C ILE A 69 -13.92 -0.82 -36.20
N ASP A 70 -13.92 -1.85 -37.05
CA ASP A 70 -14.25 -3.23 -36.63
C ASP A 70 -13.15 -3.75 -35.68
N ILE A 71 -11.88 -3.50 -36.01
CA ILE A 71 -10.74 -3.86 -35.14
C ILE A 71 -10.85 -3.16 -33.78
N ALA A 72 -11.22 -1.87 -33.77
CA ALA A 72 -11.37 -1.11 -32.55
C ALA A 72 -12.51 -1.66 -31.67
N GLN A 73 -13.67 -1.92 -32.27
CA GLN A 73 -14.83 -2.51 -31.59
C GLN A 73 -14.51 -3.91 -31.03
N ASP A 74 -13.87 -4.77 -31.83
CA ASP A 74 -13.42 -6.10 -31.39
C ASP A 74 -12.43 -5.98 -30.23
N THR A 75 -11.47 -5.06 -30.31
CA THR A 75 -10.47 -4.86 -29.24
C THR A 75 -11.11 -4.38 -27.94
N ILE A 76 -12.08 -3.46 -28.02
CA ILE A 76 -12.85 -3.02 -26.84
C ILE A 76 -13.66 -4.18 -26.27
N SER A 77 -14.30 -5.00 -27.11
CA SER A 77 -15.07 -6.15 -26.66
C SER A 77 -14.19 -7.22 -26.02
N HIS A 78 -13.01 -7.48 -26.57
CA HIS A 78 -12.00 -8.38 -25.97
C HIS A 78 -11.52 -7.87 -24.61
N MET A 79 -11.25 -6.56 -24.49
CA MET A 79 -10.92 -5.93 -23.21
C MET A 79 -12.07 -6.11 -22.22
N ASN A 80 -13.29 -5.76 -22.62
CA ASN A 80 -14.51 -5.85 -21.82
C ASN A 80 -14.79 -7.28 -21.31
N ALA A 81 -14.58 -8.28 -22.16
CA ALA A 81 -14.70 -9.69 -21.80
C ALA A 81 -13.61 -10.17 -20.83
N THR A 82 -12.42 -9.56 -20.87
CA THR A 82 -11.27 -9.92 -20.02
C THR A 82 -11.28 -9.23 -18.66
N ILE A 83 -11.98 -8.09 -18.51
CA ILE A 83 -12.18 -7.42 -17.21
C ILE A 83 -12.82 -8.43 -16.22
N PRO A 84 -12.24 -8.64 -15.00
CA PRO A 84 -12.84 -9.52 -14.00
C PRO A 84 -14.18 -8.99 -13.49
N ASP A 85 -15.00 -9.84 -12.88
CA ASP A 85 -16.36 -9.54 -12.42
C ASP A 85 -16.34 -8.68 -11.14
N LEU A 86 -15.89 -7.44 -11.29
CA LEU A 86 -15.78 -6.42 -10.26
C LEU A 86 -16.73 -5.25 -10.56
N LYS A 87 -17.10 -4.52 -9.52
CA LYS A 87 -17.94 -3.33 -9.65
C LYS A 87 -17.12 -2.13 -10.10
N PHE A 88 -17.33 -1.73 -11.36
CA PHE A 88 -16.82 -0.49 -11.94
C PHE A 88 -17.95 0.40 -12.41
N THR A 89 -17.71 1.70 -12.48
CA THR A 89 -18.52 2.61 -13.30
C THR A 89 -17.92 2.66 -14.70
N GLY A 90 -18.63 2.22 -15.73
CA GLY A 90 -18.15 2.18 -17.11
C GLY A 90 -18.90 3.14 -18.02
N GLY A 91 -18.23 3.68 -19.03
CA GLY A 91 -18.84 4.51 -20.08
C GLY A 91 -18.15 4.35 -21.42
N VAL A 92 -18.85 4.68 -22.51
CA VAL A 92 -18.32 4.75 -23.87
C VAL A 92 -18.76 6.05 -24.52
N ARG A 93 -17.77 6.85 -24.92
CA ARG A 93 -17.90 8.07 -25.69
C ARG A 93 -17.30 7.85 -27.08
N THR A 94 -17.88 8.47 -28.09
CA THR A 94 -17.38 8.45 -29.47
C THR A 94 -17.07 9.86 -29.95
N PHE A 95 -16.27 9.98 -30.99
CA PHE A 95 -16.12 11.21 -31.75
C PHE A 95 -16.01 10.92 -33.24
N GLY A 96 -16.37 11.90 -34.07
CA GLY A 96 -16.31 11.78 -35.51
C GLY A 96 -17.50 11.06 -36.15
N ASN A 97 -18.42 10.45 -35.39
CA ASN A 97 -19.60 9.73 -35.89
C ASN A 97 -20.72 10.65 -36.48
N VAL A 98 -20.37 11.60 -37.35
CA VAL A 98 -21.31 12.55 -37.96
C VAL A 98 -21.40 12.38 -39.48
N PHE A 99 -22.61 12.58 -40.01
CA PHE A 99 -22.87 12.56 -41.44
C PHE A 99 -22.42 13.84 -42.14
N LEU A 100 -22.44 14.98 -41.44
CA LEU A 100 -22.07 16.30 -41.99
C LEU A 100 -20.59 16.59 -41.69
N TRP A 101 -19.80 16.75 -42.75
CA TRP A 101 -18.32 16.89 -42.69
C TRP A 101 -17.79 18.16 -42.00
N PHE A 102 -18.66 19.12 -41.67
CA PHE A 102 -18.32 20.35 -40.93
C PHE A 102 -18.74 20.31 -39.44
N GLU A 103 -19.46 19.27 -39.02
CA GLU A 103 -19.90 19.12 -37.64
C GLU A 103 -18.78 18.45 -36.81
N GLN A 104 -18.40 19.07 -35.70
CA GLN A 104 -17.47 18.48 -34.74
C GLN A 104 -18.27 18.06 -33.52
N LYS A 105 -18.45 16.75 -33.36
CA LYS A 105 -19.32 16.19 -32.32
C LYS A 105 -18.64 15.04 -31.59
N THR A 106 -19.02 14.91 -30.32
CA THR A 106 -18.76 13.75 -29.49
C THR A 106 -20.05 13.31 -28.81
N ASP A 107 -20.29 12.00 -28.78
CA ASP A 107 -21.51 11.40 -28.23
C ASP A 107 -21.20 10.41 -27.11
N MET A 108 -21.92 10.50 -25.99
CA MET A 108 -21.93 9.46 -24.96
C MET A 108 -22.95 8.39 -25.37
N ILE A 109 -22.47 7.22 -25.79
CA ILE A 109 -23.31 6.13 -26.31
C ILE A 109 -23.61 5.04 -25.28
N TYR A 110 -22.80 4.99 -24.22
CA TYR A 110 -23.02 4.20 -23.01
C TYR A 110 -22.59 5.05 -21.82
N GLY A 111 -23.52 5.42 -20.94
CA GLY A 111 -23.25 6.38 -19.87
C GLY A 111 -22.42 5.81 -18.74
N LEU A 112 -21.66 6.67 -18.05
CA LEU A 112 -20.91 6.37 -16.80
C LEU A 112 -21.86 5.83 -15.72
N THR A 113 -22.12 4.53 -15.76
CA THR A 113 -23.08 3.80 -14.95
C THR A 113 -22.46 2.48 -14.48
N GLU A 114 -23.15 1.71 -13.64
CA GLU A 114 -22.66 0.39 -13.23
C GLU A 114 -22.36 -0.45 -14.48
N HIS A 115 -21.10 -0.88 -14.60
CA HIS A 115 -20.59 -1.58 -15.77
C HIS A 115 -21.28 -2.94 -15.92
N LYS A 116 -21.84 -3.16 -17.11
CA LYS A 116 -22.38 -4.44 -17.54
C LYS A 116 -21.78 -4.79 -18.90
N LYS A 117 -21.03 -5.90 -18.95
CA LYS A 117 -20.31 -6.34 -20.15
C LYS A 117 -21.20 -6.35 -21.40
N GLN A 118 -22.38 -6.95 -21.30
CA GLN A 118 -23.35 -7.06 -22.40
C GLN A 118 -23.86 -5.71 -22.89
N ASP A 119 -24.15 -4.78 -21.98
CA ASP A 119 -24.70 -3.46 -22.33
C ASP A 119 -23.64 -2.60 -23.03
N LEU A 120 -22.38 -2.70 -22.57
CA LEU A 120 -21.24 -2.05 -23.22
C LEU A 120 -21.05 -2.60 -24.64
N ASP A 121 -20.97 -3.93 -24.81
CA ASP A 121 -20.81 -4.55 -26.14
C ASP A 121 -21.96 -4.19 -27.09
N ALA A 122 -23.20 -4.19 -26.58
CA ALA A 122 -24.39 -3.80 -27.35
C ALA A 122 -24.37 -2.32 -27.78
N SER A 123 -23.69 -1.45 -27.03
CA SER A 123 -23.51 -0.04 -27.41
C SER A 123 -22.55 0.13 -28.59
N LEU A 124 -21.50 -0.72 -28.67
CA LEU A 124 -20.49 -0.66 -29.72
C LEU A 124 -21.06 -1.00 -31.10
N ALA A 125 -21.94 -2.00 -31.17
CA ALA A 125 -22.53 -2.49 -32.41
C ALA A 125 -23.36 -1.45 -33.19
N LYS A 126 -23.68 -0.31 -32.57
CA LYS A 126 -24.49 0.77 -33.17
C LYS A 126 -23.65 1.86 -33.83
N ILE A 127 -22.33 1.81 -33.67
CA ILE A 127 -21.43 2.88 -34.09
C ILE A 127 -21.16 2.76 -35.60
N THR A 128 -21.24 3.91 -36.27
CA THR A 128 -20.85 4.06 -37.68
C THR A 128 -19.74 5.09 -37.77
N THR A 129 -18.96 5.02 -38.85
CA THR A 129 -17.87 5.97 -39.12
C THR A 129 -18.35 7.16 -39.94
N GLY A 130 -17.78 8.34 -39.71
CA GLY A 130 -18.13 9.57 -40.42
C GLY A 130 -17.22 10.74 -40.06
N GLY A 131 -17.56 11.95 -40.47
CA GLY A 131 -17.01 13.19 -39.92
C GLY A 131 -15.49 13.40 -39.85
N GLN A 132 -15.11 14.43 -39.10
CA GLN A 132 -13.73 14.77 -38.73
C GLN A 132 -13.28 14.02 -37.47
N SER A 133 -12.02 14.21 -37.06
CA SER A 133 -11.43 13.53 -35.89
C SER A 133 -11.21 14.46 -34.68
N PRO A 134 -12.26 15.07 -34.07
CA PRO A 134 -12.08 16.04 -32.99
C PRO A 134 -11.83 15.36 -31.63
N LEU A 135 -10.73 14.60 -31.49
CA LEU A 135 -10.40 13.89 -30.25
C LEU A 135 -10.31 14.84 -29.04
N TYR A 136 -9.79 16.06 -29.23
CA TYR A 136 -9.70 17.04 -28.15
C TYR A 136 -11.06 17.36 -27.53
N ILE A 137 -12.13 17.47 -28.34
CA ILE A 137 -13.50 17.69 -27.83
C ILE A 137 -13.95 16.50 -26.99
N ALA A 138 -13.63 15.28 -27.41
CA ALA A 138 -13.98 14.08 -26.66
C ALA A 138 -13.24 14.00 -25.31
N ILE A 139 -11.96 14.37 -25.29
CA ILE A 139 -11.15 14.43 -24.05
C ILE A 139 -11.68 15.53 -23.12
N ASP A 140 -11.94 16.73 -23.64
CA ASP A 140 -12.48 17.84 -22.85
C ASP A 140 -13.84 17.46 -22.24
N LYS A 141 -14.71 16.81 -23.03
CA LYS A 141 -16.02 16.38 -22.54
C LYS A 141 -15.93 15.21 -21.55
N ALA A 142 -15.00 14.28 -21.76
CA ALA A 142 -14.68 13.24 -20.78
C ALA A 142 -14.27 13.85 -19.43
N ALA A 143 -13.52 14.95 -19.44
CA ALA A 143 -13.15 15.68 -18.23
C ALA A 143 -14.35 16.32 -17.51
N GLU A 144 -15.46 16.58 -18.21
CA GLU A 144 -16.71 17.01 -17.58
C GLU A 144 -17.50 15.82 -17.06
N ASP A 145 -17.59 14.74 -17.84
CA ASP A 145 -18.31 13.52 -17.47
C ASP A 145 -17.74 12.93 -16.16
N LEU A 146 -16.40 12.91 -16.04
CA LEU A 146 -15.71 12.38 -14.86
C LEU A 146 -15.93 13.21 -13.59
N ALA A 147 -16.38 14.47 -13.68
CA ALA A 147 -16.75 15.25 -12.48
C ALA A 147 -18.01 14.71 -11.78
N SER A 148 -18.80 13.86 -12.46
CA SER A 148 -20.01 13.26 -11.88
C SER A 148 -19.75 11.97 -11.07
N VAL A 149 -18.53 11.42 -11.14
CA VAL A 149 -18.15 10.16 -10.49
C VAL A 149 -17.05 10.37 -9.46
N LYS A 150 -16.91 9.42 -8.52
CA LYS A 150 -15.88 9.45 -7.46
C LYS A 150 -14.87 8.34 -7.67
N GLY A 151 -13.66 8.54 -7.15
CA GLY A 151 -12.60 7.54 -7.19
C GLY A 151 -11.68 7.67 -8.41
N LYS A 152 -10.73 6.75 -8.53
CA LYS A 152 -9.74 6.75 -9.61
C LYS A 152 -10.40 6.37 -10.93
N SER A 153 -10.02 7.03 -12.02
CA SER A 153 -10.62 6.81 -13.33
C SER A 153 -9.59 6.55 -14.42
N ALA A 154 -9.92 5.67 -15.36
CA ALA A 154 -9.14 5.47 -16.58
C ALA A 154 -9.89 6.04 -17.78
N ILE A 155 -9.22 6.87 -18.59
CA ILE A 155 -9.68 7.20 -19.94
C ILE A 155 -8.91 6.29 -20.92
N ILE A 156 -9.62 5.54 -21.74
CA ILE A 156 -9.01 4.58 -22.67
C ILE A 156 -9.42 4.94 -24.09
N ILE A 157 -8.49 5.49 -24.86
CA ILE A 157 -8.74 6.06 -26.19
C ILE A 157 -8.37 5.05 -27.26
N PHE A 158 -9.29 4.68 -28.14
CA PHE A 158 -9.06 3.80 -29.28
C PHE A 158 -9.14 4.63 -30.57
N SER A 159 -8.02 4.83 -31.26
CA SER A 159 -7.91 5.70 -32.45
C SER A 159 -6.75 5.25 -33.34
N ASP A 160 -6.81 5.57 -34.64
CA ASP A 160 -5.67 5.41 -35.54
C ASP A 160 -4.66 6.56 -35.46
N GLY A 161 -5.01 7.62 -34.72
CA GLY A 161 -4.19 8.81 -34.51
C GLY A 161 -4.15 9.76 -35.70
N ASP A 162 -4.96 9.53 -36.73
CA ASP A 162 -4.91 10.29 -37.98
C ASP A 162 -5.73 11.58 -37.91
N GLU A 163 -5.23 12.63 -38.56
CA GLU A 163 -5.89 13.95 -38.66
C GLU A 163 -6.30 14.62 -37.33
N LEU A 164 -5.67 14.26 -36.22
CA LEU A 164 -6.04 14.75 -34.87
C LEU A 164 -5.44 16.14 -34.50
N GLY A 165 -4.29 16.50 -35.09
CA GLY A 165 -3.50 17.66 -34.68
C GLY A 165 -2.96 17.57 -33.25
N ASP A 166 -2.38 18.67 -32.72
CA ASP A 166 -1.72 18.67 -31.40
C ASP A 166 -2.68 19.01 -30.23
N SER A 167 -3.89 19.49 -30.52
CA SER A 167 -4.87 19.89 -29.49
C SER A 167 -5.19 18.81 -28.46
N PRO A 168 -5.28 17.51 -28.79
CA PRO A 168 -5.53 16.46 -27.80
C PRO A 168 -4.47 16.37 -26.69
N ILE A 169 -3.21 16.74 -26.98
CA ILE A 169 -2.14 16.76 -25.97
C ILE A 169 -2.47 17.80 -24.90
N LYS A 170 -2.90 19.01 -25.31
CA LYS A 170 -3.29 20.08 -24.39
C LYS A 170 -4.51 19.69 -23.56
N SER A 171 -5.51 19.03 -24.17
CA SER A 171 -6.67 18.52 -23.43
C SER A 171 -6.27 17.48 -22.37
N ALA A 172 -5.32 16.59 -22.68
CA ALA A 172 -4.77 15.64 -21.71
C ALA A 172 -4.01 16.34 -20.56
N GLU A 173 -3.22 17.38 -20.84
CA GLU A 173 -2.57 18.20 -19.80
C GLU A 173 -3.60 18.88 -18.89
N LEU A 174 -4.71 19.37 -19.45
CA LEU A 174 -5.80 19.97 -18.65
C LEU A 174 -6.47 18.94 -17.73
N ILE A 175 -6.66 17.71 -18.19
CA ILE A 175 -7.13 16.61 -17.33
C ILE A 175 -6.14 16.37 -16.19
N LYS A 176 -4.84 16.26 -16.50
CA LYS A 176 -3.81 16.07 -15.47
C LYS A 176 -3.83 17.19 -14.43
N ASN A 177 -3.88 18.44 -14.88
CA ASN A 177 -3.92 19.60 -14.00
C ASN A 177 -5.17 19.63 -13.11
N LYS A 178 -6.31 19.16 -13.62
CA LYS A 178 -7.58 19.14 -12.88
C LYS A 178 -7.70 17.96 -11.90
N TYR A 179 -7.23 16.77 -12.30
CA TYR A 179 -7.50 15.53 -11.57
C TYR A 179 -6.27 14.87 -10.94
N GLY A 180 -5.06 15.35 -11.23
CA GLY A 180 -3.82 14.82 -10.67
C GLY A 180 -3.60 13.35 -11.05
N ASP A 181 -3.31 12.50 -10.06
CA ASP A 181 -3.11 11.05 -10.26
C ASP A 181 -4.43 10.25 -10.20
N ASN A 182 -5.57 10.92 -10.03
CA ASN A 182 -6.88 10.25 -10.00
C ASN A 182 -7.43 9.93 -11.39
N VAL A 183 -6.85 10.48 -12.46
CA VAL A 183 -7.22 10.15 -13.84
C VAL A 183 -5.98 9.80 -14.63
N CYS A 184 -5.94 8.60 -15.20
CA CYS A 184 -4.88 8.17 -16.13
C CYS A 184 -5.44 8.02 -17.54
N ILE A 185 -4.61 8.33 -18.54
CA ILE A 185 -4.98 8.28 -19.95
C ILE A 185 -4.18 7.19 -20.63
N TYR A 186 -4.89 6.23 -21.21
CA TYR A 186 -4.36 5.11 -21.96
C TYR A 186 -4.79 5.25 -23.42
N THR A 187 -3.90 4.95 -24.35
CA THR A 187 -4.21 5.01 -25.78
C THR A 187 -3.94 3.67 -26.45
N VAL A 188 -4.84 3.29 -27.34
CA VAL A 188 -4.78 2.06 -28.14
C VAL A 188 -4.79 2.46 -29.62
N LEU A 189 -3.64 2.33 -30.27
CA LEU A 189 -3.46 2.61 -31.69
C LEU A 189 -4.14 1.54 -32.54
N ILE A 190 -4.99 1.97 -33.47
CA ILE A 190 -5.73 1.09 -34.40
C ILE A 190 -5.18 1.25 -35.81
N GLY A 191 -4.53 0.24 -36.37
CA GLY A 191 -4.19 0.17 -37.80
C GLY A 191 -3.43 1.39 -38.37
N GLY A 192 -2.57 2.00 -37.56
CA GLY A 192 -1.77 3.18 -37.91
C GLY A 192 -0.28 3.01 -37.57
N SER A 193 0.54 3.96 -37.99
CA SER A 193 1.96 4.04 -37.63
C SER A 193 2.47 5.48 -37.74
N GLY A 194 3.70 5.74 -37.31
CA GLY A 194 4.35 7.04 -37.56
C GLY A 194 3.79 8.18 -36.69
N SER A 195 3.26 9.23 -37.33
CA SER A 195 2.83 10.46 -36.62
C SER A 195 1.63 10.23 -35.71
N GLY A 196 0.62 9.47 -36.16
CA GLY A 196 -0.56 9.17 -35.33
C GLY A 196 -0.21 8.37 -34.08
N GLN A 197 0.69 7.39 -34.21
CA GLN A 197 1.24 6.66 -33.07
C GLN A 197 1.95 7.59 -32.07
N LYS A 198 2.85 8.43 -32.55
CA LYS A 198 3.60 9.38 -31.70
C LYS A 198 2.65 10.33 -30.98
N LEU A 199 1.63 10.82 -31.67
CA LEU A 199 0.64 11.70 -31.08
C LEU A 199 -0.11 11.00 -29.93
N LEU A 200 -0.58 9.76 -30.13
CA LEU A 200 -1.25 8.99 -29.06
C LEU A 200 -0.31 8.73 -27.87
N GLU A 201 0.97 8.41 -28.14
CA GLU A 201 2.00 8.31 -27.09
C GLU A 201 2.16 9.62 -26.30
N GLN A 202 2.16 10.76 -26.98
CA GLN A 202 2.23 12.09 -26.35
C GLN A 202 0.96 12.41 -25.54
N VAL A 203 -0.23 12.04 -26.04
CA VAL A 203 -1.51 12.22 -25.32
C VAL A 203 -1.53 11.40 -24.02
N ALA A 204 -1.16 10.12 -24.06
CA ALA A 204 -1.06 9.29 -22.86
C ALA A 204 -0.04 9.86 -21.86
N SER A 205 1.13 10.29 -22.37
CA SER A 205 2.19 10.89 -21.53
C SER A 205 1.76 12.21 -20.89
N ALA A 206 1.04 13.06 -21.61
CA ALA A 206 0.52 14.33 -21.12
C ALA A 206 -0.51 14.17 -20.00
N GLY A 207 -1.23 13.04 -19.96
CA GLY A 207 -2.09 12.66 -18.84
C GLY A 207 -1.33 12.37 -17.53
N GLY A 208 0.01 12.33 -17.55
CA GLY A 208 0.86 12.16 -16.36
C GLY A 208 0.88 10.76 -15.75
N CYS A 209 -0.04 9.88 -16.17
CA CYS A 209 -0.03 8.45 -15.94
C CYS A 209 -0.81 7.73 -17.04
N GLY A 210 -0.50 6.45 -17.25
CA GLY A 210 -1.00 5.65 -18.35
C GLY A 210 0.08 5.33 -19.38
N PHE A 211 -0.30 4.74 -20.49
CA PHE A 211 0.62 4.33 -21.54
C PHE A 211 -0.11 4.16 -22.88
N SER A 212 0.67 4.14 -23.96
CA SER A 212 0.18 3.82 -25.30
C SER A 212 0.53 2.38 -25.68
N VAL A 213 -0.36 1.71 -26.39
CA VAL A 213 -0.17 0.38 -26.96
C VAL A 213 -0.87 0.30 -28.33
N SER A 214 -0.55 -0.68 -29.17
CA SER A 214 -1.32 -0.96 -30.39
C SER A 214 -2.28 -2.12 -30.18
N ALA A 215 -3.38 -2.14 -30.94
CA ALA A 215 -4.31 -3.28 -30.96
C ALA A 215 -3.59 -4.60 -31.33
N ASP A 216 -2.61 -4.54 -32.23
CA ASP A 216 -1.80 -5.69 -32.63
C ASP A 216 -0.98 -6.26 -31.44
N ASN A 217 -0.48 -5.39 -30.55
CA ASN A 217 0.30 -5.82 -29.39
C ASN A 217 -0.55 -6.39 -28.26
N ILE A 218 -1.87 -6.21 -28.30
CA ILE A 218 -2.81 -6.74 -27.30
C ILE A 218 -3.82 -7.71 -27.92
N SER A 219 -3.56 -8.21 -29.13
CA SER A 219 -4.53 -9.03 -29.87
C SER A 219 -4.69 -10.45 -29.32
N SER A 220 -3.71 -10.95 -28.56
CA SER A 220 -3.77 -12.28 -27.95
C SER A 220 -4.50 -12.24 -26.59
N ALA A 221 -5.09 -13.37 -26.18
CA ALA A 221 -5.76 -13.47 -24.88
C ALA A 221 -4.82 -13.15 -23.70
N LYS A 222 -3.54 -13.50 -23.82
CA LYS A 222 -2.53 -13.22 -22.80
C LYS A 222 -2.19 -11.72 -22.77
N ASP A 223 -1.93 -11.12 -23.93
CA ASP A 223 -1.51 -9.72 -23.97
C ASP A 223 -2.66 -8.77 -23.61
N MET A 224 -3.90 -9.13 -23.98
CA MET A 224 -5.10 -8.45 -23.50
C MET A 224 -5.25 -8.57 -21.98
N SER A 225 -4.99 -9.75 -21.41
CA SER A 225 -4.97 -9.95 -19.95
C SER A 225 -3.95 -9.04 -19.27
N ASP A 226 -2.73 -8.95 -19.82
CA ASP A 226 -1.67 -8.08 -19.29
C ASP A 226 -2.04 -6.59 -19.40
N PHE A 227 -2.71 -6.19 -20.48
CA PHE A 227 -3.26 -4.83 -20.64
C PHE A 227 -4.34 -4.55 -19.59
N VAL A 228 -5.33 -5.43 -19.44
CA VAL A 228 -6.41 -5.28 -18.44
C VAL A 228 -5.83 -5.24 -17.03
N LYS A 229 -4.87 -6.09 -16.70
CA LYS A 229 -4.18 -6.05 -15.39
C LYS A 229 -3.56 -4.67 -15.15
N LYS A 230 -2.81 -4.12 -16.10
CA LYS A 230 -2.13 -2.82 -15.95
C LYS A 230 -3.07 -1.63 -15.82
N VAL A 231 -4.25 -1.69 -16.45
CA VAL A 231 -5.23 -0.59 -16.41
C VAL A 231 -6.14 -0.73 -15.18
N PHE A 232 -6.78 -1.88 -15.01
CA PHE A 232 -7.90 -2.07 -14.08
C PHE A 232 -7.47 -2.60 -12.71
N LEU A 233 -6.31 -3.25 -12.60
CA LEU A 233 -5.86 -3.96 -11.41
C LEU A 233 -4.53 -3.44 -10.90
N LYS A 234 -4.26 -3.71 -9.62
CA LYS A 234 -2.99 -3.41 -8.97
C LYS A 234 -2.54 -4.68 -8.24
N GLU A 235 -1.31 -5.11 -8.50
CA GLU A 235 -0.71 -6.20 -7.74
C GLU A 235 -0.62 -5.79 -6.27
N CYS A 236 -1.03 -6.70 -5.41
CA CYS A 236 -0.97 -6.56 -3.97
C CYS A 236 -0.58 -7.92 -3.40
N PRO A 237 0.72 -8.23 -3.33
CA PRO A 237 1.18 -9.50 -2.75
C PRO A 237 0.84 -9.58 -1.26
N ASP A 238 0.95 -10.78 -0.70
CA ASP A 238 0.89 -11.08 0.72
C ASP A 238 2.30 -11.57 1.09
N SER A 239 3.09 -10.72 1.74
CA SER A 239 4.52 -10.91 1.96
C SER A 239 4.83 -11.80 3.17
N ASP A 240 4.05 -11.72 4.24
CA ASP A 240 4.24 -12.53 5.46
C ASP A 240 3.38 -13.81 5.47
N LEU A 241 2.49 -13.95 4.48
CA LEU A 241 1.64 -15.12 4.24
C LEU A 241 0.65 -15.36 5.37
N ASP A 242 0.15 -14.28 5.97
CA ASP A 242 -0.87 -14.31 7.01
C ASP A 242 -2.32 -14.38 6.46
N GLY A 243 -2.47 -14.23 5.14
CA GLY A 243 -3.75 -14.25 4.43
C GLY A 243 -4.35 -12.88 4.15
N VAL A 244 -3.65 -11.80 4.50
CA VAL A 244 -4.03 -10.40 4.25
C VAL A 244 -2.94 -9.74 3.40
N ASN A 245 -3.33 -9.14 2.28
CA ASN A 245 -2.36 -8.60 1.35
C ASN A 245 -1.73 -7.29 1.83
N ASP A 246 -0.46 -7.05 1.50
CA ASP A 246 0.39 -5.91 1.92
C ASP A 246 -0.27 -4.53 1.78
N CYS A 247 -1.14 -4.34 0.80
CA CYS A 247 -1.80 -3.05 0.56
C CYS A 247 -2.95 -2.74 1.54
N VAL A 248 -3.43 -3.75 2.26
CA VAL A 248 -4.48 -3.64 3.29
C VAL A 248 -4.00 -4.14 4.66
N ASP A 249 -2.89 -4.88 4.69
CA ASP A 249 -2.21 -5.33 5.89
C ASP A 249 -1.53 -4.15 6.64
N LYS A 250 -1.81 -4.07 7.94
CA LYS A 250 -1.24 -3.09 8.87
C LYS A 250 -0.11 -3.67 9.72
N CYS A 251 0.11 -4.98 9.65
CA CYS A 251 0.97 -5.79 10.48
C CYS A 251 1.87 -6.71 9.62
N ALA A 252 2.67 -6.10 8.74
CA ALA A 252 3.51 -6.71 7.69
C ALA A 252 4.55 -7.80 8.08
N ASP A 253 4.61 -8.21 9.34
CA ASP A 253 5.53 -9.23 9.85
C ASP A 253 4.77 -10.22 10.76
N THR A 254 3.51 -10.53 10.46
CA THR A 254 2.70 -11.44 11.24
C THR A 254 3.28 -12.86 11.19
N PRO A 255 3.47 -13.52 12.35
CA PRO A 255 3.98 -14.88 12.36
C PRO A 255 3.06 -15.85 11.62
N LYS A 256 3.66 -16.62 10.70
CA LYS A 256 2.95 -17.65 9.94
C LYS A 256 2.13 -18.58 10.84
N GLY A 257 0.83 -18.64 10.58
CA GLY A 257 -0.13 -19.48 11.31
C GLY A 257 -0.77 -18.80 12.52
N ALA A 258 -0.45 -17.54 12.82
CA ALA A 258 -1.26 -16.71 13.70
C ALA A 258 -2.62 -16.44 13.04
N THR A 259 -3.68 -16.45 13.84
CA THR A 259 -5.00 -15.98 13.39
C THR A 259 -4.98 -14.45 13.37
N VAL A 260 -5.40 -13.86 12.26
CA VAL A 260 -5.39 -12.40 12.05
C VAL A 260 -6.78 -11.82 11.84
N ASP A 261 -6.91 -10.53 12.10
CA ASP A 261 -8.08 -9.74 11.74
C ASP A 261 -8.07 -9.34 10.25
N ALA A 262 -9.06 -8.54 9.82
CA ALA A 262 -9.15 -8.08 8.43
C ALA A 262 -8.02 -7.09 8.02
N ASN A 263 -7.16 -6.68 8.95
CA ASN A 263 -6.01 -5.81 8.71
C ASN A 263 -4.68 -6.56 8.86
N GLY A 264 -4.67 -7.90 8.91
CA GLY A 264 -3.45 -8.71 9.03
C GLY A 264 -2.85 -8.69 10.44
N CYS A 265 -3.56 -8.15 11.43
CA CYS A 265 -3.01 -8.07 12.78
C CYS A 265 -3.40 -9.27 13.64
N PRO A 266 -2.46 -9.88 14.40
CA PRO A 266 -2.76 -11.01 15.28
C PRO A 266 -3.85 -10.68 16.31
N LEU A 267 -4.71 -11.65 16.57
CA LEU A 267 -5.77 -11.52 17.57
C LEU A 267 -5.23 -11.66 19.01
N ASP A 268 -5.83 -10.90 19.92
CA ASP A 268 -5.71 -10.99 21.38
C ASP A 268 -7.16 -11.04 21.90
N THR A 269 -7.67 -12.26 22.10
CA THR A 269 -9.09 -12.54 22.31
C THR A 269 -9.58 -12.11 23.69
N ASP A 270 -8.75 -12.24 24.73
CA ASP A 270 -9.09 -11.87 26.11
C ASP A 270 -8.59 -10.47 26.52
N GLU A 271 -7.87 -9.80 25.62
CA GLU A 271 -7.35 -8.43 25.75
C GLU A 271 -6.41 -8.28 26.96
N ASP A 272 -5.61 -9.31 27.24
CA ASP A 272 -4.62 -9.33 28.32
C ASP A 272 -3.26 -8.73 27.91
N GLY A 273 -3.05 -8.49 26.62
CA GLY A 273 -1.83 -7.95 26.02
C GLY A 273 -0.89 -8.99 25.42
N VAL A 274 -1.28 -10.27 25.39
CA VAL A 274 -0.55 -11.37 24.75
C VAL A 274 -1.42 -11.99 23.66
N PHE A 275 -0.93 -11.96 22.40
CA PHE A 275 -1.69 -12.51 21.27
C PHE A 275 -1.98 -14.01 21.42
N ASP A 276 -3.11 -14.46 20.88
CA ASP A 276 -3.66 -15.81 21.00
C ASP A 276 -2.65 -16.92 20.65
N TYR A 277 -1.78 -16.68 19.66
CA TYR A 277 -0.78 -17.66 19.21
C TYR A 277 0.40 -17.81 20.19
N MET A 278 0.58 -16.87 21.12
CA MET A 278 1.56 -16.88 22.20
C MET A 278 0.94 -17.17 23.57
N ASP A 279 -0.38 -17.01 23.69
CA ASP A 279 -1.08 -17.12 24.95
C ASP A 279 -1.36 -18.58 25.34
N LYS A 280 -1.01 -18.93 26.58
CA LYS A 280 -1.27 -20.25 27.19
C LYS A 280 -2.47 -20.24 28.13
N CYS A 281 -3.05 -19.07 28.37
CA CYS A 281 -4.11 -18.79 29.32
C CYS A 281 -5.21 -17.88 28.67
N PRO A 282 -5.94 -18.37 27.64
CA PRO A 282 -6.82 -17.60 26.72
C PRO A 282 -8.11 -17.02 27.31
N ASP A 283 -8.22 -16.99 28.63
CA ASP A 283 -9.39 -16.50 29.38
C ASP A 283 -8.96 -15.59 30.54
N THR A 284 -7.79 -14.95 30.43
CA THR A 284 -7.29 -14.06 31.47
C THR A 284 -8.16 -12.79 31.53
N PRO A 285 -8.71 -12.45 32.71
CA PRO A 285 -9.55 -11.25 32.80
C PRO A 285 -8.76 -9.98 32.44
N LYS A 286 -9.33 -9.18 31.53
CA LYS A 286 -8.79 -7.88 31.13
C LYS A 286 -8.33 -7.04 32.33
N GLY A 287 -7.09 -6.56 32.26
CA GLY A 287 -6.45 -5.74 33.30
C GLY A 287 -5.72 -6.52 34.39
N VAL A 288 -5.77 -7.86 34.38
CA VAL A 288 -4.89 -8.70 35.20
C VAL A 288 -3.46 -8.62 34.64
N LYS A 289 -2.46 -8.50 35.52
CA LYS A 289 -1.05 -8.55 35.09
C LYS A 289 -0.67 -9.98 34.74
N VAL A 290 -0.18 -10.17 33.52
CA VAL A 290 0.22 -11.47 32.98
C VAL A 290 1.71 -11.56 32.71
N ASP A 291 2.22 -12.79 32.66
CA ASP A 291 3.57 -13.07 32.17
C ASP A 291 3.62 -13.12 30.63
N ALA A 292 4.78 -13.44 30.05
CA ALA A 292 4.97 -13.47 28.60
C ALA A 292 4.17 -14.58 27.86
N ASN A 293 3.42 -15.41 28.59
CA ASN A 293 2.54 -16.43 28.05
C ASN A 293 1.06 -16.15 28.34
N GLY A 294 0.69 -14.90 28.68
CA GLY A 294 -0.69 -14.50 29.00
C GLY A 294 -1.23 -15.07 30.32
N CYS A 295 -0.38 -15.71 31.13
CA CYS A 295 -0.84 -16.31 32.38
C CYS A 295 -0.73 -15.34 33.56
N PRO A 296 -1.77 -15.24 34.43
CA PRO A 296 -1.71 -14.41 35.62
C PRO A 296 -0.52 -14.77 36.50
N PHE A 297 0.20 -13.76 36.99
CA PHE A 297 1.15 -14.01 38.07
C PHE A 297 0.40 -14.64 39.24
N LYS A 298 0.82 -15.83 39.65
CA LYS A 298 0.28 -16.46 40.85
C LYS A 298 0.39 -15.45 41.98
N GLU A 299 -0.75 -14.98 42.48
CA GLU A 299 -0.77 -14.22 43.72
C GLU A 299 -0.07 -15.09 44.76
N ILE A 300 1.14 -14.68 45.13
CA ILE A 300 1.68 -15.09 46.40
C ILE A 300 0.76 -14.43 47.41
N LYS A 301 -0.36 -15.10 47.74
CA LYS A 301 -1.01 -14.88 49.02
C LYS A 301 0.11 -15.09 50.01
N GLN A 302 0.67 -13.99 50.51
CA GLN A 302 1.61 -14.03 51.60
C GLN A 302 0.84 -14.62 52.79
N LYS A 303 0.81 -15.95 52.87
CA LYS A 303 1.02 -16.62 54.13
C LYS A 303 2.45 -16.28 54.50
N SER A 304 2.59 -15.16 55.19
CA SER A 304 3.76 -14.80 55.96
C SER A 304 4.11 -15.97 56.87
N ASN A 305 4.98 -16.87 56.40
CA ASN A 305 5.66 -17.87 57.21
C ASN A 305 6.97 -18.29 56.53
N VAL A 306 7.66 -17.34 55.92
CA VAL A 306 9.09 -17.47 55.64
C VAL A 306 9.78 -16.27 56.28
N LYS A 307 10.21 -16.48 57.52
CA LYS A 307 11.24 -15.67 58.18
C LYS A 307 12.53 -15.86 57.39
N THR A 308 12.81 -15.00 56.43
CA THR A 308 14.19 -14.70 56.03
C THR A 308 14.41 -13.24 56.34
N SER A 309 14.78 -13.00 57.60
CA SER A 309 15.19 -11.71 58.15
C SER A 309 16.47 -11.24 57.45
N GLY A 310 16.32 -10.49 56.36
CA GLY A 310 17.32 -9.51 55.96
C GLY A 310 16.89 -8.15 56.51
N LEU A 311 17.84 -7.37 57.03
CA LEU A 311 17.61 -5.95 57.25
C LEU A 311 17.51 -5.27 55.87
N ASP A 312 16.54 -4.39 55.71
CA ASP A 312 16.36 -3.51 54.56
C ASP A 312 16.35 -2.09 55.16
N SER A 313 17.54 -1.50 55.21
CA SER A 313 17.82 -0.30 56.01
C SER A 313 17.22 0.97 55.42
N ASP A 314 17.06 1.06 54.10
CA ASP A 314 16.48 2.21 53.41
C ASP A 314 15.05 1.96 52.88
N GLY A 315 14.58 0.72 52.94
CA GLY A 315 13.19 0.36 52.66
C GLY A 315 12.84 0.44 51.17
N ASP A 316 13.84 0.25 50.31
CA ASP A 316 13.66 0.27 48.85
C ASP A 316 13.17 -1.08 48.29
N GLY A 317 13.06 -2.10 49.15
CA GLY A 317 12.62 -3.45 48.81
C GLY A 317 13.75 -4.44 48.50
N ILE A 318 15.01 -4.01 48.57
CA ILE A 318 16.20 -4.84 48.39
C ILE A 318 16.96 -4.91 49.73
N TYR A 319 17.04 -6.10 50.32
CA TYR A 319 17.78 -6.29 51.58
C TYR A 319 19.25 -5.87 51.48
N ASP A 320 19.80 -5.34 52.57
CA ASP A 320 21.16 -4.80 52.71
C ASP A 320 22.26 -5.74 52.16
N VAL A 321 22.04 -7.05 52.25
CA VAL A 321 22.99 -8.08 51.76
C VAL A 321 23.10 -8.16 50.23
N LYS A 322 22.13 -7.59 49.51
CA LYS A 322 22.05 -7.56 48.04
C LYS A 322 21.99 -6.13 47.49
N ASP A 323 21.69 -5.17 48.34
CA ASP A 323 21.65 -3.76 47.97
C ASP A 323 23.06 -3.21 47.74
N LYS A 324 23.26 -2.61 46.56
CA LYS A 324 24.51 -1.95 46.16
C LYS A 324 24.44 -0.43 46.28
N CYS A 325 23.26 0.11 46.58
CA CYS A 325 22.95 1.52 46.63
C CYS A 325 22.20 1.85 47.92
N PRO A 326 22.89 1.75 49.08
CA PRO A 326 22.27 2.05 50.37
C PRO A 326 21.89 3.52 50.46
N ASN A 327 20.78 3.78 51.17
CA ASN A 327 20.14 5.08 51.33
C ASN A 327 19.42 5.56 50.07
N THR A 328 18.87 4.66 49.29
CA THR A 328 17.97 5.04 48.21
C THR A 328 16.72 5.73 48.78
N PRO A 329 16.29 6.90 48.24
CA PRO A 329 15.18 7.63 48.83
C PRO A 329 13.88 6.85 48.73
N LYS A 330 13.07 6.91 49.78
CA LYS A 330 11.74 6.29 49.78
C LYS A 330 10.91 6.77 48.58
N GLY A 331 10.31 5.82 47.85
CA GLY A 331 9.53 6.10 46.65
C GLY A 331 10.34 6.12 45.35
N ALA A 332 11.67 6.01 45.42
CA ALA A 332 12.50 5.81 44.24
C ALA A 332 12.23 4.45 43.59
N HIS A 333 12.16 4.43 42.27
CA HIS A 333 12.09 3.19 41.50
C HIS A 333 13.50 2.58 41.36
N VAL A 334 13.73 1.40 41.95
CA VAL A 334 15.04 0.75 42.01
C VAL A 334 15.18 -0.45 41.07
N ASN A 335 16.41 -0.77 40.70
CA ASN A 335 16.72 -1.99 39.97
C ASN A 335 16.92 -3.20 40.92
N GLU A 336 17.26 -4.36 40.36
CA GLU A 336 17.48 -5.62 41.11
C GLU A 336 18.62 -5.57 42.16
N VAL A 337 19.37 -4.46 42.23
CA VAL A 337 20.47 -4.24 43.17
C VAL A 337 20.30 -2.95 44.00
N GLY A 338 19.06 -2.43 44.11
CA GLY A 338 18.70 -1.30 44.97
C GLY A 338 19.08 0.08 44.45
N CYS A 339 19.61 0.18 43.23
CA CYS A 339 19.99 1.49 42.68
C CYS A 339 18.80 2.19 42.02
N TRP A 340 18.56 3.45 42.39
CA TRP A 340 17.54 4.30 41.77
C TRP A 340 17.82 4.50 40.28
N ILE A 341 16.92 3.99 39.44
CA ILE A 341 17.01 4.06 37.98
C ILE A 341 15.80 4.77 37.40
N LEU A 342 16.01 5.39 36.24
CA LEU A 342 14.91 5.78 35.36
C LEU A 342 14.72 4.65 34.35
N LYS A 343 13.66 3.86 34.54
CA LYS A 343 13.43 2.68 33.71
C LYS A 343 13.10 3.09 32.27
N ASP A 344 13.61 2.31 31.32
CA ASP A 344 13.18 2.34 29.91
C ASP A 344 13.35 3.66 29.13
N ILE A 345 14.12 4.66 29.58
CA ILE A 345 14.40 5.85 28.75
C ILE A 345 15.21 5.45 27.50
N ASN A 346 14.50 5.08 26.45
CA ASN A 346 15.06 4.72 25.16
C ASN A 346 15.35 5.99 24.38
N PHE A 347 16.65 6.29 24.27
CA PHE A 347 17.14 7.31 23.35
C PHE A 347 17.34 6.66 21.97
N ASP A 348 16.64 7.16 20.95
CA ASP A 348 16.85 6.75 19.56
C ASP A 348 18.33 6.86 19.15
N PHE A 349 18.74 6.04 18.18
CA PHE A 349 20.11 6.04 17.68
C PHE A 349 20.52 7.47 17.27
N ASN A 350 21.52 8.01 17.97
CA ASN A 350 22.10 9.35 17.76
C ASN A 350 21.22 10.55 18.19
N LYS A 351 20.15 10.37 18.98
CA LYS A 351 19.36 11.47 19.57
C LYS A 351 19.48 11.54 21.09
N SER A 352 19.29 12.74 21.65
CA SER A 352 19.25 13.00 23.10
C SER A 352 17.87 13.43 23.60
N ASP A 353 16.87 13.46 22.71
CA ASP A 353 15.53 13.90 23.03
C ASP A 353 14.81 12.82 23.85
N ILE A 354 14.21 13.24 24.96
CA ILE A 354 13.39 12.38 25.82
C ILE A 354 12.00 12.32 25.19
N LYS A 355 11.52 11.12 24.88
CA LYS A 355 10.20 10.94 24.28
C LYS A 355 9.08 11.11 25.32
N PRO A 356 7.87 11.58 24.91
CA PRO A 356 6.77 11.85 25.84
C PRO A 356 6.35 10.67 26.72
N GLU A 357 6.47 9.43 26.21
CA GLU A 357 6.17 8.21 26.97
C GLU A 357 7.01 8.04 28.25
N PHE A 358 8.17 8.71 28.33
CA PHE A 358 9.06 8.64 29.49
C PHE A 358 8.87 9.79 30.48
N TYR A 359 7.99 10.76 30.19
CA TYR A 359 7.76 11.88 31.09
C TYR A 359 7.20 11.45 32.44
N LYS A 360 6.37 10.39 32.48
CA LYS A 360 5.85 9.87 33.74
C LYS A 360 6.98 9.43 34.69
N GLU A 361 7.95 8.67 34.19
CA GLU A 361 9.07 8.17 35.00
C GLU A 361 9.93 9.32 35.54
N LEU A 362 10.17 10.34 34.71
CA LEU A 362 10.91 11.54 35.10
C LEU A 362 10.13 12.37 36.13
N ASP A 363 8.82 12.48 35.98
CA ASP A 363 7.96 13.21 36.91
C ASP A 363 7.84 12.50 38.26
N ASP A 364 7.81 11.15 38.27
CA ASP A 364 7.86 10.34 39.50
C ASP A 364 9.19 10.59 40.24
N ALA A 365 10.32 10.61 39.52
CA ALA A 365 11.61 10.94 40.11
C ALA A 365 11.67 12.38 40.65
N LEU A 366 11.05 13.33 39.94
CA LEU A 366 10.91 14.71 40.42
C LEU A 366 10.09 14.81 41.71
N SER A 367 9.06 13.97 41.89
CA SER A 367 8.29 13.91 43.13
C SER A 367 9.19 13.54 44.31
N VAL A 368 10.00 12.49 44.16
CA VAL A 368 10.97 12.06 45.17
C VAL A 368 11.95 13.18 45.50
N MET A 369 12.47 13.89 44.49
CA MET A 369 13.38 15.02 44.70
C MET A 369 12.72 16.21 45.41
N ARG A 370 11.43 16.48 45.16
CA ARG A 370 10.68 17.56 45.81
C ARG A 370 10.35 17.23 47.27
N GLU A 371 10.08 15.97 47.57
CA GLU A 371 9.88 15.47 48.94
C GLU A 371 11.19 15.47 49.76
N ASN A 372 12.34 15.53 49.09
CA ASN A 372 13.66 15.54 49.70
C ASN A 372 14.44 16.82 49.32
N PRO A 373 14.02 18.02 49.78
CA PRO A 373 14.49 19.30 49.26
C PRO A 373 15.98 19.58 49.48
N ASN A 374 16.64 18.90 50.42
CA ASN A 374 18.07 19.04 50.71
C ASN A 374 18.94 18.04 49.93
N MET A 375 18.33 17.09 49.22
CA MET A 375 19.05 16.07 48.49
C MET A 375 19.72 16.64 47.24
N ARG A 376 20.95 16.20 46.98
CA ARG A 376 21.65 16.43 45.71
C ARG A 376 21.70 15.13 44.94
N VAL A 377 21.63 15.17 43.61
CA VAL A 377 21.60 13.97 42.77
C VAL A 377 22.62 14.06 41.63
N GLU A 378 23.49 13.06 41.51
CA GLU A 378 24.31 12.83 40.33
C GLU A 378 23.56 11.93 39.35
N ILE A 379 23.17 12.48 38.21
CA ILE A 379 22.53 11.77 37.10
C ILE A 379 23.63 11.06 36.32
N GLN A 380 23.63 9.73 36.36
CA GLN A 380 24.65 8.88 35.75
C GLN A 380 24.14 8.22 34.48
N GLY A 381 24.79 8.46 33.35
CA GLY A 381 24.46 7.79 32.09
C GLY A 381 25.31 6.54 31.87
N HIS A 382 24.69 5.46 31.38
CA HIS A 382 25.36 4.19 31.11
C HIS A 382 25.01 3.63 29.72
N THR A 383 25.92 2.85 29.16
CA THR A 383 25.75 2.13 27.88
C THR A 383 26.09 0.66 28.06
N ASP A 384 25.72 -0.14 27.07
CA ASP A 384 26.31 -1.47 26.88
C ASP A 384 27.71 -1.37 26.24
N LYS A 385 28.37 -2.52 26.11
CA LYS A 385 29.74 -2.62 25.56
C LYS A 385 29.78 -2.57 24.01
N VAL A 386 28.67 -2.34 23.33
CA VAL A 386 28.66 -2.27 21.86
C VAL A 386 29.20 -0.91 21.41
N GLY A 387 30.23 -0.92 20.56
CA GLY A 387 30.88 0.30 20.06
C GLY A 387 32.12 0.74 20.85
N SER A 388 32.75 1.84 20.42
CA SER A 388 34.02 2.29 20.99
C SER A 388 33.85 2.94 22.36
N LYS A 389 34.89 2.87 23.21
CA LYS A 389 34.91 3.54 24.53
C LYS A 389 34.64 5.04 24.42
N LYS A 390 35.25 5.72 23.44
CA LYS A 390 35.08 7.16 23.21
C LYS A 390 33.63 7.49 22.83
N TYR A 391 33.03 6.69 21.95
CA TYR A 391 31.64 6.84 21.55
C TYR A 391 30.68 6.67 22.73
N ASN A 392 30.80 5.56 23.46
CA ASN A 392 29.93 5.25 24.60
C ASN A 392 30.06 6.25 25.76
N GLN A 393 31.27 6.77 25.98
CA GLN A 393 31.49 7.86 26.93
C GLN A 393 30.74 9.14 26.53
N ALA A 394 30.83 9.55 25.27
CA ALA A 394 30.14 10.74 24.78
C ALA A 394 28.60 10.55 24.80
N LEU A 395 28.12 9.36 24.45
CA LEU A 395 26.69 9.04 24.43
C LEU A 395 26.07 9.07 25.83
N SER A 396 26.69 8.39 26.80
CA SER A 396 26.21 8.40 28.18
C SER A 396 26.20 9.79 28.80
N GLU A 397 27.20 10.63 28.50
CA GLU A 397 27.27 12.03 28.95
C GLU A 397 26.10 12.86 28.39
N LYS A 398 25.79 12.70 27.10
CA LYS A 398 24.65 13.36 26.46
C LYS A 398 23.31 12.96 27.11
N ARG A 399 23.13 11.67 27.39
CA ARG A 399 21.91 11.15 28.03
C ARG A 399 21.71 11.70 29.45
N ALA A 400 22.77 11.71 30.26
CA ALA A 400 22.71 12.29 31.59
C ALA A 400 22.37 13.79 31.55
N LYS A 401 22.93 14.54 30.59
CA LYS A 401 22.63 15.96 30.39
C LYS A 401 21.20 16.21 29.94
N ALA A 402 20.63 15.36 29.09
CA ALA A 402 19.23 15.49 28.67
C ALA A 402 18.27 15.42 29.87
N VAL A 403 18.46 14.43 30.74
CA VAL A 403 17.68 14.28 31.98
C VAL A 403 17.91 15.47 32.92
N MET A 404 19.16 15.94 33.06
CA MET A 404 19.47 17.12 33.87
C MET A 404 18.73 18.36 33.37
N MET A 405 18.72 18.60 32.05
CA MET A 405 18.03 19.75 31.45
C MET A 405 16.52 19.68 31.68
N TYR A 406 15.92 18.49 31.55
CA TYR A 406 14.51 18.27 31.86
C TYR A 406 14.18 18.60 33.31
N PHE A 407 15.02 18.17 34.27
CA PHE A 407 14.82 18.48 35.69
C PHE A 407 14.96 19.97 36.00
N ILE A 408 15.90 20.68 35.35
CA ILE A 408 16.03 22.15 35.48
C ILE A 408 14.77 22.84 34.96
N GLU A 409 14.28 22.43 33.79
CA GLU A 409 13.05 22.99 33.20
C GLU A 409 11.83 22.78 34.10
N LYS A 410 11.77 21.67 34.83
CA LYS A 410 10.71 21.35 35.82
C LYS A 410 10.94 21.98 37.21
N GLY A 411 11.93 22.86 37.33
CA GLY A 411 12.15 23.70 38.51
C GLY A 411 13.16 23.19 39.54
N ILE A 412 13.94 22.15 39.23
CA ILE A 412 15.04 21.72 40.11
C ILE A 412 16.21 22.70 39.95
N GLU A 413 16.69 23.26 41.06
CA GLU A 413 17.84 24.15 41.06
C GLU A 413 19.07 23.46 40.48
N LYS A 414 19.75 24.13 39.53
CA LYS A 414 20.96 23.63 38.87
C LYS A 414 22.07 23.21 39.86
N GLY A 415 22.13 23.83 41.05
CA GLY A 415 23.08 23.46 42.10
C GLY A 415 22.82 22.11 42.76
N LYS A 416 21.58 21.59 42.70
CA LYS A 416 21.19 20.32 43.34
C LYS A 416 21.43 19.09 42.47
N ILE A 417 21.77 19.29 41.20
CA ILE A 417 21.97 18.18 40.26
C ILE A 417 23.26 18.32 39.47
N SER A 418 23.88 17.19 39.14
CA SER A 418 25.02 17.10 38.22
C SER A 418 24.81 15.94 37.25
N ALA A 419 25.38 16.03 36.05
CA ALA A 419 25.30 14.97 35.05
C ALA A 419 26.70 14.40 34.75
N LYS A 420 26.79 13.08 34.63
CA LYS A 420 28.05 12.37 34.31
C LYS A 420 27.81 11.10 33.51
N GLY A 421 28.52 10.95 32.40
CA GLY A 421 28.55 9.71 31.62
C GLY A 421 29.59 8.72 32.15
N PHE A 422 29.27 7.43 32.14
CA PHE A 422 30.20 6.35 32.49
C PHE A 422 30.46 5.36 31.35
N GLY A 423 29.83 5.55 30.18
CA GLY A 423 29.81 4.58 29.10
C GLY A 423 29.46 3.18 29.61
N PHE A 424 30.26 2.19 29.23
CA PHE A 424 30.12 0.81 29.70
C PHE A 424 31.02 0.45 30.91
N ALA A 425 31.59 1.44 31.61
CA ALA A 425 32.54 1.19 32.69
C ALA A 425 31.90 0.61 33.96
N LYS A 426 30.58 0.75 34.13
CA LYS A 426 29.80 0.27 35.29
C LYS A 426 28.61 -0.60 34.85
N PRO A 427 28.84 -1.83 34.38
CA PRO A 427 27.77 -2.74 33.99
C PRO A 427 27.05 -3.31 35.23
N VAL A 428 25.73 -3.43 35.16
CA VAL A 428 24.88 -4.10 36.16
C VAL A 428 24.50 -5.52 35.74
N ALA A 429 24.68 -5.85 34.46
CA ALA A 429 24.44 -7.19 33.92
C ALA A 429 25.51 -7.59 32.89
N PRO A 430 25.68 -8.90 32.60
CA PRO A 430 26.60 -9.35 31.56
C PRO A 430 26.24 -8.78 30.18
N ASN A 431 27.22 -8.24 29.46
CA ASN A 431 27.01 -7.71 28.10
C ASN A 431 26.84 -8.78 27.01
N LYS A 432 26.84 -10.07 27.39
CA LYS A 432 26.77 -11.21 26.46
C LYS A 432 25.37 -11.39 25.87
N THR A 433 24.32 -11.20 26.67
CA THR A 433 22.93 -11.38 26.25
C THR A 433 22.28 -10.05 25.90
N GLN A 434 21.24 -10.06 25.05
CA GLN A 434 20.47 -8.85 24.73
C GLN A 434 19.86 -8.24 26.01
N ALA A 435 19.17 -9.06 26.81
CA ALA A 435 18.60 -8.63 28.10
C ALA A 435 19.64 -7.98 29.04
N GLY A 436 20.87 -8.50 29.08
CA GLY A 436 21.93 -7.91 29.89
C GLY A 436 22.47 -6.59 29.33
N ARG A 437 22.52 -6.44 28.00
CA ARG A 437 22.83 -5.15 27.36
C ARG A 437 21.74 -4.12 27.61
N ASP A 438 20.48 -4.52 27.54
CA ASP A 438 19.33 -3.66 27.80
C ASP A 438 19.38 -3.11 29.22
N LYS A 439 19.63 -3.97 30.22
CA LYS A 439 19.88 -3.55 31.61
C LYS A 439 21.07 -2.59 31.76
N ASN A 440 22.10 -2.68 30.92
CA ASN A 440 23.26 -1.77 30.99
C ASN A 440 23.00 -0.40 30.37
N ARG A 441 22.08 -0.29 29.40
CA ARG A 441 21.69 0.98 28.77
C ARG A 441 20.64 1.69 29.64
N ARG A 442 21.11 2.49 30.60
CA ARG A 442 20.24 3.10 31.62
C ARG A 442 20.74 4.47 32.07
N VAL A 443 19.88 5.19 32.79
CA VAL A 443 20.25 6.34 33.62
C VAL A 443 19.99 5.99 35.09
N GLU A 444 20.99 6.20 35.93
CA GLU A 444 20.87 6.05 37.39
C GLU A 444 20.83 7.44 38.03
N LEU A 445 20.02 7.60 39.08
CA LEU A 445 19.95 8.82 39.88
C LEU A 445 20.64 8.53 41.21
N LYS A 446 21.87 9.00 41.39
CA LYS A 446 22.63 8.72 42.61
C LYS A 446 22.50 9.89 43.60
N PRO A 447 21.87 9.71 44.77
CA PRO A 447 21.92 10.70 45.83
C PRO A 447 23.37 10.98 46.25
N ILE A 448 23.68 12.25 46.49
CA ILE A 448 24.95 12.72 47.02
C ILE A 448 24.62 13.39 48.35
N HIS A 449 25.19 12.85 49.43
CA HIS A 449 25.07 13.39 50.78
C HIS A 449 26.24 14.30 51.12
#